data_AF-A0AAN7QD60-F1
#
_entry.id   AF-A0AAN7QD60-F1
#
_cell.length_a   1.000
_cell.length_b   1.000
_cell.length_c   1.000
_cell.angle_alpha   90.00
_cell.angle_beta   90.00
_cell.angle_gamma   90.00
#
_symmetry.space_group_name_H-M   'P 1'
#
loop_
_entity.id
_entity.type
_entity.pdbx_description
1 polymer ?
#
loop_
_entity_poly.entity_id
_entity_poly.type
_entity_poly.pdbx_seq_one_letter_code
_entity_poly.pdbx_strand_id
1 'polypeptide(L)'
;MVEYFLDTEAQEIEFEIARMRLRLDEEFFAHLRMELGQLRFAVSKTQDMEDRLIELEALQKALLEGIEKNEINISLLALLDENIASAHIGNQKKAAEFMEKVRPAVLKYMTV
;
A
#
# COMPACT_ATOMS: atom_id res chain seq x y z
N MET A 1 4.94 -15.42 2.36
CA MET A 1 4.29 -14.09 2.23
C MET A 1 4.16 -13.71 0.78
N VAL A 2 5.20 -13.88 -0.05
CA VAL A 2 5.09 -13.80 -1.52
C VAL A 2 3.99 -14.75 -2.05
N GLU A 3 4.09 -16.05 -1.75
CA GLU A 3 3.08 -17.04 -2.17
C GLU A 3 1.66 -16.70 -1.67
N TYR A 4 1.55 -16.15 -0.46
CA TYR A 4 0.26 -15.72 0.07
C TYR A 4 -0.41 -14.66 -0.81
N PHE A 5 0.34 -13.67 -1.30
CA PHE A 5 -0.21 -12.66 -2.20
C PHE A 5 -0.45 -13.18 -3.62
N LEU A 6 0.32 -14.15 -4.09
CA LEU A 6 0.08 -14.82 -5.38
C LEU A 6 -1.23 -15.63 -5.34
N ASP A 7 -1.53 -16.25 -4.20
CA ASP A 7 -2.76 -16.99 -3.97
C ASP A 7 -3.97 -16.10 -3.60
N THR A 8 -3.75 -14.79 -3.39
CA THR A 8 -4.82 -13.85 -3.00
C THR A 8 -5.62 -13.42 -4.22
N GLU A 9 -6.94 -13.41 -4.10
CA GLU A 9 -7.82 -12.93 -5.17
C GLU A 9 -7.54 -11.44 -5.49
N ALA A 10 -7.58 -11.08 -6.77
CA ALA A 10 -7.27 -9.72 -7.22
C ALA A 10 -8.15 -8.64 -6.56
N GLN A 11 -9.38 -8.98 -6.16
CA GLN A 11 -10.30 -8.08 -5.46
C GLN A 11 -9.94 -7.87 -3.97
N GLU A 12 -9.19 -8.79 -3.37
CA GLU A 12 -8.80 -8.75 -1.95
C GLU A 12 -7.36 -8.21 -1.76
N ILE A 13 -6.58 -8.09 -2.84
CA ILE A 13 -5.16 -7.80 -2.76
C ILE A 13 -4.85 -6.43 -2.14
N GLU A 14 -5.64 -5.40 -2.45
CA GLU A 14 -5.46 -4.07 -1.86
C GLU A 14 -5.70 -4.08 -0.34
N PHE A 15 -6.72 -4.83 0.11
CA PHE A 15 -7.03 -4.99 1.51
C PHE A 15 -5.92 -5.75 2.27
N GLU A 16 -5.43 -6.85 1.70
CA GLU A 16 -4.36 -7.64 2.34
C GLU A 16 -3.02 -6.88 2.34
N ILE A 17 -2.74 -6.05 1.32
CA ILE A 17 -1.59 -5.12 1.34
C ILE A 17 -1.70 -4.14 2.51
N ALA A 18 -2.85 -3.51 2.70
CA ALA A 18 -3.08 -2.58 3.80
C ALA A 18 -2.94 -3.27 5.16
N ARG A 19 -3.51 -4.47 5.30
CA ARG A 19 -3.46 -5.27 6.53
C ARG A 19 -2.05 -5.72 6.89
N MET A 20 -1.25 -6.08 5.89
CA MET A 20 0.11 -6.56 6.10
C MET A 20 1.18 -5.45 5.98
N ARG A 21 0.80 -4.17 5.91
CA ARG A 21 1.69 -3.02 5.64
C ARG A 21 2.94 -2.98 6.52
N LEU A 22 2.83 -3.33 7.80
CA LEU A 22 3.95 -3.35 8.76
C LEU A 22 5.00 -4.42 8.45
N ARG A 23 4.63 -5.44 7.68
CA ARG A 23 5.49 -6.54 7.24
C ARG A 23 5.97 -6.37 5.79
N LEU A 24 5.44 -5.39 5.07
CA LEU A 24 5.91 -4.95 3.76
C LEU A 24 7.01 -3.90 3.96
N ASP A 25 8.11 -4.35 4.54
CA ASP A 25 9.28 -3.54 4.87
C ASP A 25 10.40 -3.71 3.82
N GLU A 26 11.49 -2.98 4.03
CA GLU A 26 12.61 -3.01 3.09
C GLU A 26 13.28 -4.40 3.01
N GLU A 27 13.24 -5.20 4.07
CA GLU A 27 13.78 -6.56 4.07
C GLU A 27 12.95 -7.46 3.15
N PHE A 28 11.62 -7.40 3.25
CA PHE A 28 10.71 -8.09 2.35
C PHE A 28 10.96 -7.70 0.88
N PHE A 29 11.05 -6.39 0.59
CA PHE A 29 11.29 -5.93 -0.78
C PHE A 29 12.70 -6.27 -1.29
N ALA A 30 13.70 -6.30 -0.42
CA ALA A 30 15.04 -6.75 -0.77
C ALA A 30 15.05 -8.23 -1.16
N HIS A 31 14.34 -9.08 -0.41
CA HIS A 31 14.17 -10.48 -0.74
C HIS A 31 13.47 -10.67 -2.10
N LEU A 32 12.35 -9.97 -2.32
CA LEU A 32 11.61 -10.05 -3.59
C LEU A 32 12.46 -9.59 -4.78
N ARG A 33 13.22 -8.49 -4.65
CA ARG A 33 14.15 -8.03 -5.69
C ARG A 33 15.27 -9.03 -5.96
N MET A 34 15.76 -9.71 -4.92
CA MET A 34 16.80 -10.73 -5.07
C MET A 34 16.26 -11.93 -5.88
N GLU A 35 15.07 -12.43 -5.56
CA GLU A 35 14.44 -13.54 -6.29
C GLU A 35 14.18 -13.16 -7.76
N LEU A 36 13.63 -11.96 -8.00
CA LEU A 36 13.48 -11.42 -9.35
C LEU A 36 14.80 -11.31 -10.11
N GLY A 37 15.87 -10.91 -9.43
CA GLY A 37 17.22 -10.87 -10.00
C GLY A 37 17.72 -12.25 -10.41
N GLN A 38 17.53 -13.25 -9.55
CA GLN A 38 17.92 -14.63 -9.83
C GLN A 38 17.19 -15.20 -11.05
N LEU A 39 15.88 -14.97 -11.16
CA LEU A 39 15.09 -15.40 -12.32
C LEU A 39 15.47 -14.63 -13.60
N ARG A 40 15.66 -13.31 -13.50
CA ARG A 40 16.00 -12.46 -14.65
C ARG A 40 17.35 -12.83 -15.28
N PHE A 41 18.34 -13.14 -14.44
CA PHE A 41 19.72 -13.42 -14.83
C PHE A 41 20.09 -14.90 -14.80
N ALA A 42 19.12 -15.81 -14.69
CA ALA A 42 19.36 -17.23 -14.81
C ALA A 42 20.01 -17.58 -16.16
N VAL A 43 21.09 -18.36 -16.11
CA VAL A 43 21.86 -18.78 -17.32
C VAL A 43 21.00 -19.65 -18.25
N SER A 44 20.06 -20.41 -17.70
CA SER A 44 19.08 -21.20 -18.42
C SER A 44 17.69 -20.84 -17.93
N LYS A 45 16.80 -20.43 -18.84
CA LYS A 45 15.40 -20.13 -18.53
C LYS A 45 14.53 -21.29 -18.96
N THR A 46 13.73 -21.80 -18.03
CA THR A 46 12.64 -22.74 -18.32
C THR A 46 11.34 -21.94 -18.42
N GLN A 47 10.31 -22.54 -19.03
CA GLN A 47 8.98 -21.90 -19.09
C GLN A 47 8.46 -21.54 -17.69
N ASP A 48 8.61 -22.46 -16.72
CA ASP A 48 8.23 -22.26 -15.32
C ASP A 48 8.94 -21.05 -14.67
N MET A 49 10.23 -20.84 -14.99
CA MET A 49 10.97 -19.68 -14.49
C MET A 49 10.48 -18.37 -15.14
N GLU A 50 10.05 -18.40 -16.40
CA GLU A 50 9.49 -17.23 -17.08
C GLU A 50 8.10 -16.90 -16.55
N ASP A 51 7.26 -17.90 -16.31
CA ASP A 51 5.92 -17.74 -15.74
C ASP A 51 6.02 -17.14 -14.32
N ARG A 52 6.89 -17.71 -13.47
CA ARG A 52 7.15 -17.18 -12.11
C ARG A 52 7.73 -15.76 -12.15
N LEU A 53 8.58 -15.43 -13.13
CA LEU A 53 9.11 -14.07 -13.27
C LEU A 53 7.98 -13.06 -13.53
N ILE A 54 7.05 -13.40 -14.43
CA ILE A 54 5.90 -12.53 -14.75
C ILE A 54 5.01 -12.34 -13.52
N GLU A 55 4.71 -13.41 -12.80
CA GLU A 55 3.91 -13.36 -11.58
C GLU A 55 4.54 -12.48 -10.49
N LEU A 56 5.85 -12.64 -10.25
CA LEU A 56 6.56 -11.85 -9.25
C LEU A 56 6.72 -10.39 -9.65
N GLU A 57 6.89 -10.08 -10.94
CA GLU A 57 6.91 -8.70 -11.43
C GLU A 57 5.54 -8.02 -11.26
N ALA A 58 4.46 -8.73 -11.61
CA ALA A 58 3.10 -8.25 -11.41
C ALA A 58 2.79 -8.02 -9.93
N LEU A 59 3.19 -8.97 -9.06
CA LEU A 59 3.03 -8.85 -7.62
C LEU A 59 3.83 -7.66 -7.07
N GLN A 60 5.12 -7.53 -7.43
CA GLN A 60 5.94 -6.41 -6.97
C GLN A 60 5.30 -5.07 -7.32
N LYS A 61 4.77 -4.94 -8.54
CA LYS A 61 4.08 -3.74 -8.98
C LYS A 61 2.83 -3.47 -8.14
N ALA A 62 1.97 -4.47 -7.95
CA ALA A 62 0.76 -4.35 -7.14
C ALA A 62 1.06 -3.93 -5.68
N LEU A 63 2.08 -4.53 -5.07
CA LEU A 63 2.51 -4.19 -3.71
C LEU A 63 2.99 -2.74 -3.60
N LEU A 64 3.79 -2.26 -4.57
CA LEU A 64 4.29 -0.88 -4.58
C LEU A 64 3.15 0.13 -4.78
N GLU A 65 2.26 -0.13 -5.73
CA GLU A 65 1.09 0.73 -5.97
C GLU A 65 0.16 0.78 -4.74
N GLY A 66 -0.08 -0.35 -4.09
CA GLY A 66 -0.90 -0.41 -2.88
C GLY A 66 -0.27 0.32 -1.69
N ILE A 67 1.07 0.27 -1.54
CA ILE A 67 1.78 1.03 -0.52
C ILE A 67 1.72 2.52 -0.80
N GLU A 68 1.98 2.95 -2.04
CA GLU A 68 1.95 4.37 -2.41
C GLU A 68 0.56 4.98 -2.17
N LYS A 69 -0.51 4.28 -2.58
CA LYS A 69 -1.90 4.70 -2.29
C LYS A 69 -2.13 4.85 -0.78
N ASN A 70 -1.64 3.91 0.03
CA ASN A 70 -1.81 3.96 1.48
C ASN A 70 -1.01 5.12 2.11
N GLU A 71 0.19 5.43 1.60
CA GLU A 71 0.99 6.58 2.05
C GLU A 71 0.33 7.92 1.73
N ILE A 72 -0.27 8.06 0.55
CA ILE A 72 -1.08 9.23 0.18
C ILE A 72 -2.27 9.38 1.14
N ASN A 73 -2.97 8.28 1.42
CA ASN A 73 -4.09 8.23 2.35
C ASN A 73 -3.68 8.68 3.77
N ILE A 74 -2.58 8.14 4.32
CA ILE A 74 -2.05 8.53 5.63
C ILE A 74 -1.66 10.02 5.64
N SER A 75 -1.02 10.50 4.58
CA SER A 75 -0.62 11.91 4.45
C SER A 75 -1.84 12.84 4.40
N LEU A 76 -2.91 12.45 3.69
CA LEU A 76 -4.16 13.20 3.63
C LEU A 76 -4.83 13.30 5.01
N LEU A 77 -4.84 12.21 5.77
CA LEU A 77 -5.38 12.21 7.13
C LEU A 77 -4.57 13.10 8.07
N ALA A 78 -3.23 13.04 7.97
CA ALA A 78 -2.34 13.89 8.77
C ALA A 78 -2.57 15.39 8.48
N LEU A 79 -2.70 15.77 7.20
CA LEU A 79 -3.01 17.14 6.80
C LEU A 79 -4.40 17.58 7.27
N LEU A 80 -5.40 16.69 7.24
CA LEU A 80 -6.73 16.98 7.77
C LEU A 80 -6.68 17.22 9.28
N ASP A 81 -5.92 16.42 10.02
CA ASP A 81 -5.73 16.57 11.47
C ASP A 81 -5.02 17.88 11.82
N GLU A 82 -3.98 18.27 11.05
CA GLU A 82 -3.30 19.55 11.19
C GLU A 82 -4.22 20.75 10.90
N ASN A 83 -5.07 20.64 9.87
CA ASN A 83 -6.04 21.68 9.52
C ASN A 83 -7.12 21.84 10.59
N ILE A 84 -7.60 20.74 11.19
CA ILE A 84 -8.54 20.78 12.32
C ILE A 84 -7.90 21.49 13.52
N ALA A 85 -6.67 21.12 13.88
CA ALA A 85 -5.95 21.74 14.98
C ALA A 85 -5.74 23.25 14.74
N SER A 86 -5.33 23.63 13.52
CA SER A 86 -5.16 25.02 13.12
C SER A 86 -6.47 25.82 13.14
N ALA A 87 -7.59 25.21 12.72
CA ALA A 87 -8.91 25.83 12.77
C ALA A 87 -9.37 26.10 14.22
N HIS A 88 -9.09 25.18 15.15
CA HIS A 88 -9.34 25.39 16.58
C HIS A 88 -8.51 26.56 17.13
N ILE A 89 -7.20 26.59 16.82
CA ILE A 89 -6.29 27.69 17.22
C ILE A 89 -6.79 29.03 16.65
N GLY A 90 -7.25 29.03 15.40
CA GLY A 90 -7.77 30.20 14.71
C GLY A 90 -9.22 30.60 15.07
N ASN A 91 -9.85 29.97 16.08
CA ASN A 91 -11.26 30.18 16.44
C ASN A 91 -12.28 29.94 15.31
N GLN A 92 -11.92 29.16 14.28
CA GLN A 92 -12.77 28.82 13.14
C GLN A 92 -13.68 27.63 13.45
N LYS A 93 -14.54 27.77 14.46
CA LYS A 93 -15.36 26.66 15.03
C LYS A 93 -16.20 25.92 13.99
N LYS A 94 -16.84 26.63 13.05
CA LYS A 94 -17.65 26.01 11.99
C LYS A 94 -16.82 25.17 11.01
N ALA A 95 -15.61 25.61 10.69
CA ALA A 95 -14.71 24.88 9.81
C ALA A 95 -14.16 23.63 10.50
N ALA A 96 -13.78 23.74 11.77
CA ALA A 96 -13.35 22.62 12.59
C ALA A 96 -14.46 21.55 12.72
N GLU A 97 -15.68 21.95 13.09
CA GLU A 97 -16.82 21.02 13.21
C GLU A 97 -17.16 20.32 11.88
N PHE A 98 -17.01 21.02 10.75
CA PHE A 98 -17.21 20.42 9.44
C PHE A 98 -16.13 19.38 9.13
N MET A 99 -14.86 19.73 9.32
CA MET A 99 -13.73 18.82 9.06
C MET A 99 -13.75 17.60 10.00
N GLU A 100 -14.14 17.77 11.26
CA GLU A 100 -14.34 16.67 12.21
C GLU A 100 -15.44 15.70 11.75
N LYS A 101 -16.49 16.18 11.06
CA LYS A 101 -17.52 15.31 10.44
C LYS A 101 -17.04 14.61 9.18
N VAL A 102 -16.09 15.21 8.46
CA VAL A 102 -15.49 14.62 7.24
C VAL A 102 -14.46 13.55 7.59
N ARG A 103 -13.74 13.70 8.70
CA ARG A 103 -12.65 12.79 9.13
C ARG A 103 -13.05 11.30 9.18
N PRO A 104 -14.21 10.88 9.74
CA PRO A 104 -14.63 9.48 9.71
C PRO A 104 -14.89 8.94 8.30
N ALA A 105 -15.37 9.79 7.38
CA ALA A 105 -15.58 9.39 5.99
C ALA A 105 -14.25 9.20 5.27
N VAL A 106 -13.28 10.11 5.46
CA VAL A 106 -11.92 9.96 4.94
C VAL A 106 -11.29 8.69 5.47
N LEU A 107 -11.35 8.44 6.78
CA LEU A 107 -10.83 7.21 7.38
C LEU A 107 -11.47 5.95 6.77
N LYS A 108 -12.81 5.97 6.56
CA LYS A 108 -13.52 4.86 5.94
C LYS A 108 -12.98 4.58 4.54
N TYR A 109 -12.83 5.59 3.68
CA TYR A 109 -12.38 5.44 2.29
C TYR A 109 -10.86 5.24 2.14
N MET A 110 -10.07 5.36 3.21
CA MET A 110 -8.65 5.01 3.21
C MET A 110 -8.39 3.52 3.41
N THR A 111 -9.38 2.79 3.94
CA THR A 111 -9.27 1.36 4.31
C THR A 111 -10.04 0.42 3.38
N VAL A 112 -10.62 0.94 2.29
CA VAL A 112 -11.39 0.17 1.29
C VAL A 112 -10.77 0.33 -0.09
#